data_AF-J3FMN7-F1
#
_entry.id   AF-J3FMN7-F1
#
_cell.length_a   1.000
_cell.length_b   1.000
_cell.length_c   1.000
_cell.angle_alpha   90.00
_cell.angle_beta   90.00
_cell.angle_gamma   90.00
#
_symmetry.space_group_name_H-M   'P 1'
#
loop_
_entity.id
_entity.type
_entity.pdbx_description
1 polymer ?
#
loop_
_entity_poly.entity_id
_entity_poly.type
_entity_poly.pdbx_seq_one_letter_code
_entity_poly.pdbx_strand_id
1 'polypeptide(L)'
;MNFRDFYNEENTPQTNNFETEDNEFQWQIDSLSTEAQRTLFYKSSTTTNNLWIFYGSVGSVDSENLFGFMLAVPYINEDILKDTYTLATGLYCDHRHSINKGGLKGWRVIPAGDATLSIKLDPVQGTVEGEFEATFTKTKPDDTPEQIRPKGTFNLKRDDLKAKQYFEALPDTV
;
A
#
# COMPACT_ATOMS: atom_id res chain seq x y z
N MET A 1 -12.72 -15.49 -10.61
CA MET A 1 -11.34 -15.04 -10.37
C MET A 1 -11.03 -15.24 -8.91
N ASN A 2 -10.24 -16.27 -8.62
CA ASN A 2 -9.75 -16.67 -7.31
C ASN A 2 -8.62 -15.72 -6.91
N PHE A 3 -8.43 -15.41 -5.62
CA PHE A 3 -7.30 -14.59 -5.19
C PHE A 3 -5.97 -15.23 -5.60
N ARG A 4 -5.90 -16.58 -5.59
CA ARG A 4 -4.75 -17.37 -6.07
C ARG A 4 -4.33 -17.03 -7.50
N ASP A 5 -5.25 -16.55 -8.33
CA ASP A 5 -4.97 -16.18 -9.72
C ASP A 5 -4.05 -14.93 -9.82
N PHE A 6 -3.93 -14.13 -8.75
CA PHE A 6 -3.01 -12.97 -8.68
C PHE A 6 -1.57 -13.35 -8.28
N TYR A 7 -1.33 -14.59 -7.80
CA TYR A 7 -0.05 -15.03 -7.21
C TYR A 7 0.88 -15.74 -8.22
N ASN A 8 0.66 -15.58 -9.53
CA ASN A 8 1.47 -16.27 -10.54
C ASN A 8 2.93 -15.79 -10.56
N GLU A 9 3.86 -16.76 -10.57
CA GLU A 9 5.33 -16.61 -10.66
C GLU A 9 5.82 -15.89 -11.93
N GLU A 10 4.93 -15.55 -12.88
CA GLU A 10 5.28 -14.94 -14.17
C GLU A 10 5.02 -13.43 -14.26
N ASN A 11 4.69 -12.75 -13.14
CA ASN A 11 4.56 -11.29 -13.16
C ASN A 11 5.95 -10.64 -13.34
N THR A 12 6.38 -10.50 -14.59
CA THR A 12 7.58 -9.76 -14.98
C THR A 12 7.48 -8.33 -14.42
N PRO A 13 8.53 -7.81 -13.75
CA PRO A 13 8.51 -6.45 -13.23
C PRO A 13 8.27 -5.47 -14.38
N GLN A 14 7.15 -4.77 -14.37
CA GLN A 14 6.98 -3.58 -15.20
C GLN A 14 7.62 -2.42 -14.46
N THR A 15 8.85 -2.09 -14.87
CA THR A 15 9.63 -0.95 -14.41
C THR A 15 8.81 0.34 -14.59
N ASN A 16 8.28 0.84 -13.47
CA ASN A 16 7.87 2.23 -13.36
C ASN A 16 9.00 2.97 -12.66
N ASN A 17 9.40 4.13 -13.20
CA ASN A 17 10.55 4.96 -12.83
C ASN A 17 10.54 5.56 -11.40
N PHE A 18 9.89 4.91 -10.43
CA PHE A 18 9.92 5.25 -9.01
C PHE A 18 10.34 4.05 -8.15
N GLU A 19 11.08 3.09 -8.70
CA GLU A 19 11.72 2.04 -7.92
C GLU A 19 12.76 2.67 -6.99
N THR A 20 12.35 2.86 -5.75
CA THR A 20 13.25 2.98 -4.61
C THR A 20 13.90 1.61 -4.40
N GLU A 21 15.14 1.44 -4.85
CA GLU A 21 15.89 0.16 -4.80
C GLU A 21 16.00 -0.48 -3.39
N ASP A 22 15.53 0.18 -2.33
CA ASP A 22 15.55 -0.30 -0.94
C ASP A 22 14.17 -0.36 -0.26
N ASN A 23 13.05 -0.18 -0.99
CA ASN A 23 11.72 -0.29 -0.36
C ASN A 23 11.25 -1.75 -0.40
N GLU A 24 10.87 -2.26 0.77
CA GLU A 24 10.31 -3.58 0.93
C GLU A 24 8.86 -3.45 1.41
N PHE A 25 7.95 -4.15 0.77
CA PHE A 25 6.59 -4.34 1.26
C PHE A 25 6.18 -5.75 0.89
N GLN A 26 5.86 -6.57 1.89
CA GLN A 26 5.45 -7.94 1.67
C GLN A 26 4.24 -8.31 2.52
N TRP A 27 3.49 -9.30 2.07
CA TRP A 27 2.38 -9.85 2.83
C TRP A 27 2.23 -11.35 2.61
N GLN A 28 1.59 -11.98 3.57
CA GLN A 28 1.16 -13.36 3.53
C GLN A 28 -0.35 -13.42 3.65
N ILE A 29 -1.00 -14.19 2.77
CA ILE A 29 -2.39 -14.61 2.94
C ILE A 29 -2.39 -16.13 2.97
N ASP A 30 -2.97 -16.70 4.02
CA ASP A 30 -2.84 -18.12 4.36
C ASP A 30 -1.36 -18.53 4.43
N SER A 31 -0.88 -19.33 3.47
CA SER A 31 0.53 -19.76 3.36
C SER A 31 1.27 -19.14 2.16
N LEU A 32 0.63 -18.26 1.40
CA LEU A 32 1.21 -17.64 0.20
C LEU A 32 1.84 -16.30 0.56
N SER A 33 3.17 -16.20 0.41
CA SER A 33 3.92 -14.95 0.56
C SER A 33 3.94 -14.18 -0.76
N THR A 34 3.95 -12.86 -0.69
CA THR A 34 4.01 -11.96 -1.85
C THR A 34 4.78 -10.72 -1.50
N GLU A 35 5.71 -10.36 -2.37
CA GLU A 35 6.43 -9.11 -2.33
C GLU A 35 5.80 -8.12 -3.31
N ALA A 36 5.65 -6.87 -2.89
CA ALA A 36 5.10 -5.81 -3.71
C ALA A 36 6.07 -5.48 -4.85
N GLN A 37 5.52 -5.36 -6.06
CA GLN A 37 6.26 -4.82 -7.21
C GLN A 37 6.27 -3.29 -7.23
N ARG A 38 5.31 -2.68 -6.52
CA ARG A 38 5.12 -1.23 -6.46
C ARG A 38 4.84 -0.87 -5.02
N THR A 39 5.61 0.05 -4.49
CA THR A 39 5.45 0.60 -3.14
C THR A 39 5.28 2.12 -3.21
N LEU A 40 4.54 2.69 -2.27
CA LEU A 40 4.50 4.13 -2.05
C LEU A 40 4.48 4.46 -0.57
N PHE A 41 5.20 5.49 -0.18
CA PHE A 41 5.17 6.13 1.12
C PHE A 41 5.29 7.65 0.98
N TYR A 42 4.26 8.38 1.43
CA TYR A 42 4.28 9.84 1.38
C TYR A 42 3.35 10.48 2.41
N LYS A 43 3.55 11.77 2.65
CA LYS A 43 2.61 12.63 3.39
C LYS A 43 1.55 13.16 2.44
N SER A 44 0.29 12.78 2.63
CA SER A 44 -0.81 13.41 1.92
C SER A 44 -1.14 14.76 2.55
N SER A 45 -1.16 15.81 1.73
CA SER A 45 -1.52 17.18 2.10
C SER A 45 -2.84 17.59 1.43
N THR A 46 -3.92 16.88 1.75
CA THR A 46 -5.28 17.38 1.41
C THR A 46 -5.78 18.30 2.53
N THR A 47 -6.59 19.30 2.18
CA THR A 47 -6.89 20.50 2.99
C THR A 47 -7.55 20.25 4.35
N THR A 48 -8.02 19.04 4.63
CA THR A 48 -8.76 18.76 5.87
C THR A 48 -8.13 17.73 6.79
N ASN A 49 -7.21 16.86 6.33
CA ASN A 49 -6.52 15.88 7.17
C ASN A 49 -5.17 15.48 6.54
N ASN A 50 -4.07 15.80 7.21
CA ASN A 50 -2.76 15.30 6.83
C ASN A 50 -2.65 13.83 7.26
N LEU A 51 -2.27 12.96 6.33
CA LEU A 51 -2.13 11.52 6.58
C LEU A 51 -0.78 11.03 6.07
N TRP A 52 -0.20 10.06 6.77
CA TRP A 52 0.83 9.20 6.20
C TRP A 52 0.17 8.08 5.43
N ILE A 53 0.55 7.90 4.17
CA ILE A 53 0.04 6.84 3.30
C ILE A 53 1.13 5.81 3.07
N PHE A 54 0.80 4.53 3.23
CA PHE A 54 1.64 3.37 2.93
C PHE A 54 0.92 2.48 1.93
N TYR A 55 1.60 2.06 0.88
CA TYR A 55 0.98 1.27 -0.17
C TYR A 55 1.94 0.22 -0.71
N GLY A 56 1.41 -0.97 -0.98
CA GLY A 56 2.11 -2.06 -1.64
C GLY A 56 1.17 -2.79 -2.61
N SER A 57 1.64 -3.11 -3.81
CA SER A 57 0.84 -3.86 -4.80
C SER A 57 1.68 -4.68 -5.77
N VAL A 58 1.04 -5.69 -6.35
CA VAL A 58 1.49 -6.43 -7.53
C VAL A 58 0.55 -6.18 -8.71
N GLY A 59 1.06 -6.38 -9.92
CA GLY A 59 0.27 -6.26 -11.14
C GLY A 59 -0.14 -4.83 -11.48
N SER A 60 -1.11 -4.70 -12.38
CA SER A 60 -1.64 -3.42 -12.84
C SER A 60 -3.11 -3.52 -13.25
N VAL A 61 -3.75 -2.36 -13.38
CA VAL A 61 -5.13 -2.27 -13.88
C VAL A 61 -5.19 -2.71 -15.35
N ASP A 62 -4.20 -2.32 -16.14
CA ASP A 62 -4.13 -2.62 -17.58
C ASP A 62 -3.96 -4.12 -17.83
N SER A 63 -3.15 -4.78 -17.01
CA SER A 63 -2.95 -6.24 -17.01
C SER A 63 -4.06 -7.00 -16.28
N GLU A 64 -5.07 -6.29 -15.74
CA GLU A 64 -6.23 -6.85 -15.03
C GLU A 64 -5.86 -7.74 -13.83
N ASN A 65 -4.65 -7.58 -13.31
CA ASN A 65 -4.08 -8.39 -12.22
C ASN A 65 -3.60 -7.54 -11.02
N LEU A 66 -4.05 -6.28 -10.90
CA LEU A 66 -3.77 -5.46 -9.73
C LEU A 66 -4.27 -6.17 -8.48
N PHE A 67 -3.39 -6.25 -7.48
CA PHE A 67 -3.72 -6.67 -6.12
C PHE A 67 -2.82 -5.91 -5.15
N GLY A 68 -3.38 -5.27 -4.12
CA GLY A 68 -2.57 -4.55 -3.15
C GLY A 68 -3.33 -4.08 -1.92
N PHE A 69 -2.60 -3.41 -1.04
CA PHE A 69 -3.08 -2.86 0.22
C PHE A 69 -2.68 -1.40 0.35
N MET A 70 -3.59 -0.57 0.85
CA MET A 70 -3.29 0.80 1.27
C MET A 70 -3.60 0.93 2.76
N LEU A 71 -2.63 1.46 3.51
CA LEU A 71 -2.78 1.83 4.90
C LEU A 71 -2.56 3.33 5.05
N ALA A 72 -3.26 3.96 6.00
CA ALA A 72 -3.01 5.35 6.35
C ALA A 72 -3.21 5.62 7.83
N VAL A 73 -2.37 6.48 8.38
CA VAL A 73 -2.47 6.96 9.77
C VAL A 73 -2.41 8.48 9.82
N PRO A 74 -2.98 9.11 10.86
CA PRO A 74 -2.92 10.56 11.02
C PRO A 74 -1.49 11.07 11.11
N TYR A 75 -1.22 12.18 10.44
CA TYR A 75 -0.03 12.97 10.71
C TYR A 75 -0.25 13.78 12.00
N ILE A 76 0.68 13.65 12.95
CA ILE A 76 0.64 14.38 14.22
C ILE A 76 1.60 15.57 14.15
N ASN A 77 2.89 15.27 13.96
CA ASN A 77 3.99 16.23 13.88
C ASN A 77 5.20 15.57 13.19
N GLU A 78 6.38 16.20 13.29
CA GLU A 78 7.63 15.68 12.73
C GLU A 78 8.48 14.87 13.76
N ASP A 79 7.93 14.55 14.94
CA ASP A 79 8.61 13.68 15.90
C ASP A 79 8.54 12.21 15.43
N ILE A 80 9.47 11.39 15.91
CA ILE A 80 9.45 9.95 15.65
C ILE A 80 8.15 9.37 16.21
N LEU A 81 7.36 8.76 15.33
CA LEU A 81 6.10 8.12 15.67
C LEU A 81 6.33 6.62 15.82
N LYS A 82 6.18 6.11 17.05
CA LYS A 82 6.19 4.68 17.34
C LYS A 82 4.92 4.30 18.08
N ASP A 83 3.99 3.68 17.38
CA ASP A 83 2.66 3.40 17.90
C ASP A 83 1.98 2.23 17.18
N THR A 84 0.87 1.76 17.76
CA THR A 84 -0.02 0.76 17.19
C THR A 84 -1.40 1.37 16.94
N TYR A 85 -1.83 1.34 15.69
CA TYR A 85 -3.12 1.84 15.23
C TYR A 85 -4.11 0.69 14.97
N THR A 86 -5.37 0.95 15.27
CA THR A 86 -6.51 0.13 14.88
C THR A 86 -7.50 1.02 14.11
N LEU A 87 -8.50 0.42 13.47
CA LEU A 87 -9.56 1.20 12.80
C LEU A 87 -10.24 2.21 13.76
N ALA A 88 -10.38 1.84 15.04
CA ALA A 88 -10.96 2.71 16.07
C ALA A 88 -10.04 3.86 16.51
N THR A 89 -8.72 3.75 16.30
CA THR A 89 -7.72 4.76 16.68
C THR A 89 -7.17 5.53 15.48
N GLY A 90 -7.87 5.49 14.35
CA GLY A 90 -7.57 6.32 13.17
C GLY A 90 -6.80 5.62 12.05
N LEU A 91 -6.59 4.30 12.13
CA LEU A 91 -6.10 3.52 10.99
C LEU A 91 -7.16 3.52 9.89
N TYR A 92 -6.75 3.86 8.69
CA TYR A 92 -7.45 3.48 7.47
C TYR A 92 -6.72 2.30 6.83
N CYS A 93 -7.46 1.28 6.40
CA CYS A 93 -6.90 0.11 5.72
C CYS A 93 -7.87 -0.37 4.62
N ASP A 94 -7.37 -0.46 3.38
CA ASP A 94 -8.12 -1.00 2.25
C ASP A 94 -7.31 -2.05 1.45
N HIS A 95 -8.05 -2.95 0.82
CA HIS A 95 -7.56 -3.86 -0.20
C HIS A 95 -8.05 -3.40 -1.58
N ARG A 96 -7.16 -3.41 -2.57
CA ARG A 96 -7.46 -3.04 -3.96
C ARG A 96 -7.23 -4.21 -4.87
N HIS A 97 -8.16 -4.45 -5.79
CA HIS A 97 -7.96 -5.42 -6.85
C HIS A 97 -8.59 -5.00 -8.17
N SER A 98 -8.02 -5.46 -9.28
CA SER A 98 -8.55 -5.22 -10.62
C SER A 98 -10.00 -5.73 -10.76
N ILE A 99 -10.78 -4.99 -11.54
CA ILE A 99 -12.10 -5.40 -12.01
C ILE A 99 -12.20 -5.12 -13.51
N ASN A 100 -12.91 -6.00 -14.22
CA ASN A 100 -13.33 -5.78 -15.59
C ASN A 100 -14.86 -5.96 -15.64
N LYS A 101 -15.58 -4.88 -15.96
CA LYS A 101 -17.04 -4.90 -16.10
C LYS A 101 -17.43 -4.31 -17.45
N GLY A 102 -17.90 -5.17 -18.35
CA GLY A 102 -18.35 -4.74 -19.68
C GLY A 102 -17.24 -4.12 -20.54
N GLY A 103 -15.99 -4.56 -20.37
CA GLY A 103 -14.84 -4.03 -21.11
C GLY A 103 -14.18 -2.79 -20.50
N LEU A 104 -14.76 -2.21 -19.43
CA LEU A 104 -14.12 -1.16 -18.65
C LEU A 104 -13.21 -1.76 -17.58
N LYS A 105 -11.90 -1.52 -17.73
CA LYS A 105 -10.89 -1.87 -16.74
C LYS A 105 -10.87 -0.82 -15.63
N GLY A 106 -10.76 -1.29 -14.40
CA GLY A 106 -10.62 -0.44 -13.23
C GLY A 106 -10.18 -1.26 -12.03
N TRP A 107 -10.33 -0.70 -10.84
CA TRP A 107 -10.12 -1.43 -9.60
C TRP A 107 -11.29 -1.21 -8.64
N ARG A 108 -11.47 -2.17 -7.74
CA ARG A 108 -12.37 -2.06 -6.60
C ARG A 108 -11.55 -1.79 -5.35
N VAL A 109 -12.12 -1.01 -4.43
CA VAL A 109 -11.60 -0.78 -3.08
C VAL A 109 -12.50 -1.53 -2.10
N ILE A 110 -11.90 -2.35 -1.24
CA ILE A 110 -12.59 -3.10 -0.19
C ILE A 110 -12.01 -2.64 1.15
N PRO A 111 -12.78 -1.93 1.99
CA PRO A 111 -12.30 -1.54 3.31
C PRO A 111 -12.13 -2.76 4.22
N ALA A 112 -11.17 -2.69 5.13
CA ALA A 112 -10.99 -3.70 6.16
C ALA A 112 -12.19 -3.71 7.12
N GLY A 113 -12.61 -4.90 7.54
CA GLY A 113 -13.55 -5.08 8.65
C GLY A 113 -12.86 -4.99 10.01
N ASP A 114 -11.58 -5.34 10.06
CA ASP A 114 -10.69 -5.17 11.21
C ASP A 114 -9.25 -5.00 10.71
N ALA A 115 -8.46 -4.19 11.39
CA ALA A 115 -7.05 -4.00 11.06
C ALA A 115 -6.26 -3.47 12.25
N THR A 116 -5.02 -3.94 12.38
CA THR A 116 -4.01 -3.45 13.31
C THR A 116 -2.73 -3.13 12.53
N LEU A 117 -2.09 -2.01 12.83
CA LEU A 117 -0.83 -1.57 12.23
C LEU A 117 0.10 -1.08 13.33
N SER A 118 1.27 -1.70 13.49
CA SER A 118 2.34 -1.19 14.34
C SER A 118 3.40 -0.54 13.47
N ILE A 119 3.84 0.69 13.80
CA ILE A 119 4.85 1.41 13.02
C ILE A 119 5.94 2.02 13.88
N LYS A 120 7.08 2.27 13.22
CA LYS A 120 8.12 3.21 13.62
C LYS A 120 8.43 4.09 12.43
N LEU A 121 7.93 5.33 12.46
CA LEU A 121 8.05 6.32 11.39
C LEU A 121 8.94 7.47 11.85
N ASP A 122 9.97 7.79 11.07
CA ASP A 122 10.79 8.99 11.22
C ASP A 122 10.41 9.98 10.10
N PRO A 123 9.61 11.03 10.40
CA PRO A 123 9.17 11.98 9.40
C PRO A 123 10.32 12.71 8.70
N VAL A 124 11.39 13.00 9.44
CA VAL A 124 12.54 13.82 9.02
C VAL A 124 13.49 13.01 8.15
N GLN A 125 13.84 11.79 8.56
CA GLN A 125 14.60 10.87 7.71
C GLN A 125 13.77 10.32 6.57
N GLY A 126 12.44 10.39 6.70
CA GLY A 126 11.50 9.87 5.73
C GLY A 126 11.57 8.36 5.61
N THR A 127 11.69 7.67 6.74
CA THR A 127 11.71 6.21 6.82
C THR A 127 10.53 5.72 7.63
N VAL A 128 10.02 4.54 7.29
CA VAL A 128 9.01 3.86 8.08
C VAL A 128 9.23 2.36 8.04
N GLU A 129 9.18 1.75 9.22
CA GLU A 129 9.04 0.31 9.42
C GLU A 129 7.63 0.04 9.93
N GLY A 130 6.98 -1.01 9.43
CA GLY A 130 5.66 -1.38 9.91
C GLY A 130 5.30 -2.84 9.75
N GLU A 131 4.36 -3.29 10.57
CA GLU A 131 3.74 -4.60 10.53
C GLU A 131 2.23 -4.44 10.66
N PHE A 132 1.46 -5.11 9.80
CA PHE A 132 0.01 -5.04 9.82
C PHE A 132 -0.64 -6.42 9.75
N GLU A 133 -1.81 -6.51 10.36
CA GLU A 133 -2.77 -7.60 10.16
C GLU A 133 -4.13 -6.99 9.84
N ALA A 134 -4.88 -7.57 8.90
CA ALA A 134 -6.21 -7.10 8.57
C ALA A 134 -7.16 -8.25 8.21
N THR A 135 -8.47 -7.98 8.28
CA THR A 135 -9.51 -8.90 7.80
C THR A 135 -10.39 -8.17 6.79
N PHE A 136 -10.56 -8.77 5.61
CA PHE A 136 -11.46 -8.26 4.58
C PHE A 136 -12.52 -9.30 4.27
N THR A 137 -13.77 -8.86 4.10
CA THR A 137 -14.85 -9.72 3.60
C THR A 137 -15.14 -9.37 2.15
N LYS A 138 -14.92 -10.34 1.25
CA LYS A 138 -15.28 -10.24 -0.16
C LYS A 138 -16.51 -11.07 -0.42
N THR A 139 -17.54 -10.48 -1.00
CA THR A 139 -18.67 -11.24 -1.52
C THR A 139 -18.29 -11.81 -2.89
N LYS A 140 -18.30 -13.14 -3.03
CA LYS A 140 -18.18 -13.79 -4.34
C LYS A 140 -19.44 -13.54 -5.19
N PRO A 141 -19.38 -13.74 -6.52
CA PRO A 141 -20.55 -13.65 -7.39
C PRO A 141 -21.68 -14.63 -7.06
N ASP A 142 -21.39 -15.68 -6.29
CA ASP A 142 -22.35 -16.68 -5.79
C ASP A 142 -22.86 -16.36 -4.37
N ASP A 143 -22.68 -15.11 -3.92
CA ASP A 143 -23.02 -14.61 -2.58
C ASP A 143 -22.31 -15.30 -1.41
N THR A 144 -21.28 -16.13 -1.66
CA THR A 144 -20.48 -16.69 -0.57
C THR A 144 -19.50 -15.65 -0.06
N PRO A 145 -19.56 -15.24 1.23
CA PRO A 145 -18.55 -14.37 1.82
C PRO A 145 -17.25 -15.14 1.97
N GLU A 146 -16.19 -14.65 1.33
CA GLU A 146 -14.83 -15.12 1.51
C GLU A 146 -14.06 -14.09 2.34
N GLN A 147 -13.40 -14.56 3.40
CA GLN A 147 -12.53 -13.71 4.20
C GLN A 147 -11.08 -13.93 3.80
N ILE A 148 -10.36 -12.84 3.57
CA ILE A 148 -8.90 -12.86 3.50
C ILE A 148 -8.32 -12.18 4.74
N ARG A 149 -7.22 -12.73 5.25
CA ARG A 149 -6.54 -12.26 6.45
C ARG A 149 -5.06 -12.03 6.19
N PRO A 150 -4.70 -10.95 5.48
CA PRO A 150 -3.30 -10.64 5.23
C PRO A 150 -2.57 -10.28 6.52
N LYS A 151 -1.33 -10.75 6.62
CA LYS A 151 -0.31 -10.23 7.53
C LYS A 151 0.85 -9.72 6.70
N GLY A 152 1.33 -8.51 6.95
CA GLY A 152 2.41 -7.97 6.14
C GLY A 152 3.35 -7.06 6.90
N THR A 153 4.51 -6.85 6.30
CA THR A 153 5.55 -5.98 6.82
C THR A 153 6.04 -5.07 5.72
N PHE A 154 6.54 -3.90 6.11
CA PHE A 154 7.13 -2.97 5.18
C PHE A 154 8.27 -2.17 5.81
N ASN A 155 9.23 -1.81 4.97
CA ASN A 155 10.30 -0.87 5.24
C ASN A 155 10.39 0.07 4.03
N LEU A 156 9.95 1.32 4.19
CA LEU A 156 9.76 2.26 3.09
C LEU A 156 10.49 3.57 3.34
N LYS A 157 10.91 4.18 2.24
CA LYS A 157 11.47 5.53 2.17
C LYS A 157 10.49 6.46 1.47
N ARG A 158 10.36 7.70 1.96
CA ARG A 158 9.41 8.71 1.46
C ARG A 158 9.69 9.08 0.01
N ASP A 159 8.68 8.89 -0.85
CA ASP A 159 8.75 9.23 -2.26
C ASP A 159 8.76 10.75 -2.50
N ASP A 160 8.03 11.50 -1.67
CA ASP A 160 7.87 12.95 -1.82
C ASP A 160 9.13 13.74 -1.45
N LEU A 161 10.02 13.17 -0.64
CA LEU A 161 11.34 13.76 -0.37
C LEU A 161 12.29 13.63 -1.58
N LYS A 162 12.16 12.57 -2.38
CA LYS A 162 12.99 12.38 -3.58
C LYS A 162 12.67 13.37 -4.68
N ALA A 163 11.37 13.63 -4.90
CA ALA A 163 10.95 14.64 -5.87
C ALA A 163 11.55 16.01 -5.53
N LYS A 164 11.53 16.40 -4.25
CA LYS A 164 12.13 17.65 -3.78
C LYS A 164 13.64 17.70 -4.03
N GLN A 165 14.37 16.63 -3.71
CA GLN A 165 15.81 16.54 -3.98
C GLN A 165 16.15 16.62 -5.48
N TYR A 166 15.32 16.02 -6.34
CA TYR A 166 15.52 16.08 -7.79
C TYR A 166 15.37 17.50 -8.34
N PHE A 167 14.40 18.28 -7.84
CA PHE A 167 14.21 19.67 -8.25
C PHE A 167 15.23 20.64 -7.62
N GLU A 168 15.72 20.36 -6.41
CA GLU A 168 16.77 21.15 -5.74
C GLU A 168 18.19 20.86 -6.28
N ALA A 169 18.39 19.71 -6.94
CA ALA A 169 19.66 19.33 -7.57
C ALA A 169 19.82 19.88 -9.00
N LEU A 170 18.81 20.56 -9.56
CA LEU A 170 18.96 21.27 -10.82
C LEU A 170 19.82 22.50 -10.58
N PRO A 171 20.96 22.67 -11.29
CA PRO A 171 21.71 23.90 -11.21
C PRO A 171 20.82 25.05 -11.67
N ASP A 172 20.84 26.17 -10.93
CA ASP A 172 20.23 27.44 -11.35
C ASP A 172 20.76 27.77 -12.74
N THR A 173 19.99 27.43 -13.77
CA THR A 173 20.27 27.82 -15.14
C THR A 173 19.58 29.15 -15.34
N VAL A 174 20.32 30.21 -15.01
CA VAL A 174 20.05 31.61 -15.37
C VAL A 174 20.47 31.85 -16.82
#